data_AF-T0IIS6-F1
#
_entry.id   AF-T0IIS6-F1
#
_cell.length_a   1.000
_cell.length_b   1.000
_cell.length_c   1.000
_cell.angle_alpha   90.00
_cell.angle_beta   90.00
_cell.angle_gamma   90.00
#
_symmetry.space_group_name_H-M   'P 1'
#
loop_
_entity.id
_entity.type
_entity.pdbx_description
1 polymer ?
#
loop_
_entity_poly.entity_id
_entity_poly.type
_entity_poly.pdbx_seq_one_letter_code
_entity_poly.pdbx_strand_id
1 'polypeptide(L)'
;MKERAAPRTAIGESTRLELATLALEVRARRVQIYRNHLARSIRLASPLLIDACTSQELDEATWRVKPSRHWPQGPDGRIAVRGWSAVSRRDDRTRVSAVNRMTGERFEVLEKLVLRMGSNTAHMILSVGSLSIVTRLRGGILSLPRVLADAERADLVGATLDRAVEHPILVGRPYPIVEVPRPRSARMTLIRFEAAPVEWRVPWARPWEVPY
;
A
#
# COMPACT_ATOMS: atom_id res chain seq x y z
N MET A 1 63.19 -7.08 -15.18
CA MET A 1 62.07 -6.77 -16.10
C MET A 1 60.96 -6.13 -15.28
N LYS A 2 60.62 -4.86 -15.52
CA LYS A 2 59.45 -4.19 -14.93
C LYS A 2 58.40 -4.09 -16.03
N GLU A 3 57.34 -4.88 -15.94
CA GLU A 3 56.16 -4.71 -16.78
C GLU A 3 55.53 -3.34 -16.48
N ARG A 4 55.58 -2.45 -17.46
CA ARG A 4 54.81 -1.21 -17.44
C ARG A 4 53.35 -1.59 -17.67
N ALA A 5 52.53 -1.50 -16.62
CA ALA A 5 51.09 -1.55 -16.74
C ALA A 5 50.62 -0.54 -17.80
N ALA A 6 49.85 -1.02 -18.77
CA ALA A 6 49.31 -0.18 -19.84
C ALA A 6 48.48 0.98 -19.25
N PRO A 7 48.58 2.20 -19.83
CA PRO A 7 47.81 3.33 -19.36
C PRO A 7 46.32 3.01 -19.51
N ARG A 8 45.57 3.11 -18.41
CA ARG A 8 44.10 3.14 -18.45
C ARG A 8 43.69 4.24 -19.41
N THR A 9 43.21 3.87 -20.60
CA THR A 9 42.71 4.79 -21.61
C THR A 9 41.66 5.68 -20.97
N ALA A 10 41.97 6.97 -20.85
CA ALA A 10 41.05 7.97 -20.36
C ALA A 10 39.88 8.05 -21.35
N ILE A 11 38.67 7.76 -20.88
CA ILE A 11 37.44 7.91 -21.67
C ILE A 11 37.35 9.38 -22.09
N GLY A 12 37.31 9.63 -23.41
CA GLY A 12 37.20 10.95 -24.01
C GLY A 12 35.91 11.67 -23.58
N GLU A 13 35.93 13.00 -23.59
CA GLU A 13 34.83 13.84 -23.11
C GLU A 13 33.53 13.64 -23.91
N SER A 14 33.62 13.41 -25.23
CA SER A 14 32.47 13.04 -26.07
C SER A 14 31.82 11.73 -25.62
N THR A 15 32.63 10.69 -25.38
CA THR A 15 32.14 9.40 -24.88
C THR A 15 31.52 9.52 -23.48
N ARG A 16 32.04 10.41 -22.62
CA ARG A 16 31.41 10.70 -21.32
C ARG A 16 30.04 11.35 -21.47
N LEU A 17 29.90 12.30 -22.38
CA LEU A 17 28.62 12.96 -22.68
C LEU A 17 27.60 11.98 -23.26
N GLU A 18 28.00 11.13 -24.20
CA GLU A 18 27.16 10.08 -24.77
C GLU A 18 26.67 9.09 -23.71
N LEU A 19 27.59 8.62 -22.84
CA LEU A 19 27.23 7.74 -21.72
C LEU A 19 26.29 8.42 -20.73
N ALA A 20 26.44 9.72 -20.49
CA ALA A 20 25.53 10.48 -19.64
C ALA A 20 24.12 10.58 -20.23
N THR A 21 24.01 10.89 -21.54
CA THR A 21 22.73 10.91 -22.25
C THR A 21 22.06 9.54 -22.25
N LEU A 22 22.80 8.48 -22.57
CA LEU A 22 22.29 7.11 -22.53
C LEU A 22 21.81 6.72 -21.13
N ALA A 23 22.54 7.12 -20.08
CA ALA A 23 22.14 6.85 -18.71
C ALA A 23 20.82 7.56 -18.34
N LEU A 24 20.60 8.78 -18.83
CA LEU A 24 19.34 9.51 -18.66
C LEU A 24 18.18 8.81 -19.38
N GLU A 25 18.39 8.39 -20.63
CA GLU A 25 17.38 7.67 -21.41
C GLU A 25 16.99 6.33 -20.77
N VAL A 26 17.98 5.53 -20.36
CA VAL A 26 17.75 4.25 -19.66
C VAL A 26 16.99 4.48 -18.36
N ARG A 27 17.33 5.52 -17.59
CA ARG A 27 16.62 5.88 -16.35
C ARG A 27 15.17 6.28 -16.65
N ALA A 28 14.94 7.13 -17.66
CA ALA A 28 13.60 7.54 -18.06
C ALA A 28 12.75 6.34 -18.49
N ARG A 29 13.31 5.43 -19.31
CA ARG A 29 12.63 4.22 -19.76
C ARG A 29 12.29 3.30 -18.60
N ARG A 30 13.22 3.11 -17.66
CA ARG A 30 13.00 2.30 -16.45
C ARG A 30 11.85 2.85 -15.60
N VAL A 31 11.83 4.16 -15.38
CA VAL A 31 10.74 4.83 -14.64
C VAL A 31 9.40 4.63 -15.36
N GLN A 32 9.37 4.74 -16.68
CA GLN A 32 8.16 4.52 -17.46
C GLN A 32 7.62 3.09 -17.34
N ILE A 33 8.50 2.08 -17.43
CA ILE A 33 8.09 0.67 -17.26
C ILE A 33 7.56 0.45 -15.85
N TYR A 34 8.24 1.00 -14.83
CA TYR A 34 7.79 0.90 -13.45
C TYR A 34 6.42 1.55 -13.22
N ARG A 35 6.13 2.68 -13.87
CA ARG A 35 4.80 3.32 -13.79
C ARG A 35 3.71 2.46 -14.41
N ASN A 36 3.97 1.87 -15.57
CA ASN A 36 3.03 0.94 -16.20
C ASN A 36 2.76 -0.27 -15.29
N HIS A 37 3.79 -0.76 -14.60
CA HIS A 37 3.66 -1.80 -13.58
C HIS A 37 2.79 -1.35 -12.40
N LEU A 38 3.06 -0.17 -11.83
CA LEU A 38 2.26 0.38 -10.72
C LEU A 38 0.79 0.52 -11.12
N ALA A 39 0.52 1.09 -12.29
CA ALA A 39 -0.82 1.25 -12.82
C ALA A 39 -1.58 -0.07 -12.93
N ARG A 40 -0.93 -1.12 -13.48
CA ARG A 40 -1.52 -2.46 -13.60
C ARG A 40 -1.76 -3.11 -12.25
N SER A 41 -0.81 -2.98 -11.32
CA SER A 41 -0.90 -3.60 -10.00
C SER A 41 -1.93 -2.91 -9.08
N ILE A 42 -2.13 -1.59 -9.21
CA ILE A 42 -3.16 -0.82 -8.47
C ILE A 42 -4.55 -1.07 -9.04
N ARG A 43 -4.69 -1.26 -10.37
CA ARG A 43 -5.96 -1.60 -11.01
C ARG A 43 -6.64 -2.84 -10.40
N LEU A 44 -5.89 -3.74 -9.77
CA LEU A 44 -6.41 -4.97 -9.16
C LEU A 44 -6.42 -4.90 -7.62
N ALA A 45 -6.51 -3.70 -7.06
CA ALA A 45 -6.53 -3.50 -5.62
C ALA A 45 -7.86 -3.90 -4.97
N SER A 46 -7.80 -3.99 -3.64
CA SER A 46 -8.97 -4.24 -2.81
C SER A 46 -10.00 -3.12 -2.93
N PRO A 47 -11.32 -3.42 -2.90
CA PRO A 47 -12.40 -2.44 -2.87
C PRO A 47 -12.24 -1.44 -1.72
N LEU A 48 -11.66 -1.88 -0.60
CA LEU A 48 -11.42 -1.02 0.56
C LEU A 48 -10.46 0.15 0.27
N LEU A 49 -9.69 0.10 -0.83
CA LEU A 49 -8.83 1.22 -1.23
C LEU A 49 -9.66 2.45 -1.64
N ILE A 50 -10.81 2.24 -2.28
CA ILE A 50 -11.70 3.34 -2.74
C ILE A 50 -12.25 4.12 -1.55
N ASP A 51 -12.58 3.40 -0.48
CA ASP A 51 -13.15 3.98 0.74
C ASP A 51 -12.07 4.57 1.65
N ALA A 52 -10.83 4.05 1.58
CA ALA A 52 -9.72 4.48 2.44
C ALA A 52 -9.00 5.76 1.97
N CYS A 53 -9.06 6.09 0.68
CA CYS A 53 -8.45 7.29 0.13
C CYS A 53 -9.15 7.81 -1.12
N THR A 54 -9.06 9.12 -1.32
CA THR A 54 -9.53 9.76 -2.55
C THR A 54 -8.63 9.43 -3.74
N SER A 55 -9.16 9.60 -4.95
CA SER A 55 -8.36 9.40 -6.17
C SER A 55 -7.13 10.30 -6.24
N GLN A 56 -7.25 11.53 -5.76
CA GLN A 56 -6.17 12.50 -5.74
C GLN A 56 -5.05 12.09 -4.79
N GLU A 57 -5.37 11.60 -3.59
CA GLU A 57 -4.36 11.16 -2.62
C GLU A 57 -3.58 9.95 -3.12
N LEU A 58 -4.28 9.00 -3.76
CA LEU A 58 -3.64 7.85 -4.37
C LEU A 58 -2.74 8.26 -5.55
N ASP A 59 -3.21 9.18 -6.39
CA ASP A 59 -2.42 9.74 -7.49
C ASP A 59 -1.15 10.44 -6.95
N GLU A 60 -1.29 11.35 -5.98
CA GLU A 60 -0.15 12.05 -5.37
C GLU A 60 0.85 11.10 -4.69
N ALA A 61 0.36 10.10 -3.98
CA ALA A 61 1.20 9.12 -3.29
C ALA A 61 1.97 8.23 -4.28
N THR A 62 1.32 7.81 -5.36
CA THR A 62 1.92 6.92 -6.37
C THR A 62 2.82 7.67 -7.35
N TRP A 63 2.52 8.95 -7.61
CA TRP A 63 3.29 9.85 -8.45
C TRP A 63 4.75 9.99 -7.99
N ARG A 64 4.96 10.07 -6.68
CA ARG A 64 6.30 10.32 -6.11
C ARG A 64 7.18 9.07 -6.06
N VAL A 65 6.67 7.91 -6.46
CA VAL A 65 7.34 6.61 -6.30
C VAL A 65 8.30 6.35 -7.45
N LYS A 66 9.56 6.10 -7.11
CA LYS A 66 10.60 5.69 -8.06
C LYS A 66 10.93 4.21 -7.87
N PRO A 67 11.28 3.46 -8.93
CA PRO A 67 11.73 2.08 -8.79
C PRO A 67 12.99 2.03 -7.93
N SER A 68 13.08 1.04 -7.03
CA SER A 68 14.32 0.79 -6.28
C SER A 68 15.45 0.40 -7.23
N ARG A 69 16.72 0.56 -6.82
CA ARG A 69 17.88 0.17 -7.64
C ARG A 69 17.83 -1.29 -8.09
N HIS A 70 17.21 -2.16 -7.30
CA HIS A 70 17.15 -3.59 -7.56
C HIS A 70 15.88 -4.02 -8.32
N TRP A 71 14.93 -3.11 -8.60
CA TRP A 71 13.74 -3.46 -9.36
C TRP A 71 14.08 -3.92 -10.79
N PRO A 72 13.49 -5.01 -11.31
CA PRO A 72 12.35 -5.76 -10.75
C PRO A 72 12.69 -6.89 -9.76
N GLN A 73 13.96 -7.23 -9.55
CA GLN A 73 14.38 -8.36 -8.68
C GLN A 73 14.49 -7.99 -7.18
N GLY A 74 14.28 -6.72 -6.85
CA GLY A 74 14.39 -6.17 -5.51
C GLY A 74 13.13 -6.34 -4.65
N PRO A 75 13.15 -5.86 -3.40
CA PRO A 75 11.99 -5.90 -2.53
C PRO A 75 10.82 -5.09 -3.11
N ASP A 76 9.60 -5.54 -2.82
CA ASP A 76 8.36 -4.86 -3.20
C ASP A 76 8.38 -3.38 -2.81
N GLY A 77 7.96 -2.51 -3.74
CA GLY A 77 7.82 -1.08 -3.48
C GLY A 77 6.77 -0.84 -2.40
N ARG A 78 7.04 0.07 -1.47
CA ARG A 78 6.06 0.52 -0.45
C ARG A 78 5.71 1.98 -0.71
N ILE A 79 4.41 2.25 -0.77
CA ILE A 79 3.84 3.56 -1.02
C ILE A 79 3.02 3.93 0.20
N ALA A 80 3.45 4.93 0.97
CA ALA A 80 2.62 5.49 2.03
C ALA A 80 1.65 6.49 1.40
N VAL A 81 0.36 6.18 1.41
CA VAL A 81 -0.69 7.08 0.89
C VAL A 81 -1.13 8.03 1.99
N ARG A 82 -1.34 7.49 3.20
CA ARG A 82 -1.54 8.26 4.42
C ARG A 82 -0.72 7.64 5.53
N GLY A 83 -0.11 8.47 6.36
CA GLY A 83 0.65 7.99 7.49
C GLY A 83 1.09 9.14 8.36
N TRP A 84 0.89 8.99 9.66
CA TRP A 84 1.45 9.91 10.63
C TRP A 84 2.97 9.83 10.57
N SER A 85 3.62 10.98 10.36
CA SER A 85 5.07 11.08 10.50
C SER A 85 5.47 10.69 11.94
N ALA A 86 6.70 10.24 12.15
CA ALA A 86 7.19 9.95 13.50
C ALA A 86 7.13 11.19 14.43
N VAL A 87 7.13 12.40 13.87
CA VAL A 87 6.96 13.67 14.57
C VAL A 87 5.51 13.81 15.08
N SER A 88 4.52 13.51 14.24
CA SER A 88 3.10 13.56 14.59
C SER A 88 2.71 12.54 15.67
N ARG A 89 3.45 11.41 15.79
CA ARG A 89 3.21 10.40 16.85
C ARG A 89 3.64 10.83 18.25
N ARG A 90 4.54 11.80 18.38
CA ARG A 90 5.03 12.24 19.70
C ARG A 90 4.08 13.22 20.38
N ASP A 91 3.33 13.99 19.60
CA ASP A 91 2.46 15.05 20.15
C ASP A 91 1.04 14.60 20.51
N ASP A 92 0.52 13.49 19.95
CA ASP A 92 -0.89 13.12 20.18
C ASP A 92 -1.02 11.69 20.71
N ARG A 93 -1.06 11.55 22.05
CA ARG A 93 -1.47 10.31 22.74
C ARG A 93 -2.99 10.17 22.86
N THR A 94 -3.74 11.13 22.34
CA THR A 94 -5.19 11.08 22.26
C THR A 94 -5.58 10.44 20.94
N ARG A 95 -6.16 9.24 20.99
CA ARG A 95 -6.79 8.58 19.83
C ARG A 95 -7.66 9.62 19.12
N VAL A 96 -7.21 10.13 17.97
CA VAL A 96 -7.94 11.20 17.29
C VAL A 96 -9.20 10.57 16.73
N SER A 97 -10.32 10.88 17.37
CA SER A 97 -11.63 10.67 16.81
C SER A 97 -11.94 11.84 15.89
N ALA A 98 -12.17 11.58 14.61
CA ALA A 98 -12.80 12.56 13.74
C ALA A 98 -14.27 12.60 14.09
N VAL A 99 -14.83 13.81 14.14
CA VAL A 99 -16.26 14.02 14.35
C VAL A 99 -16.89 14.25 12.99
N ASN A 100 -17.86 13.43 12.62
CA ASN A 100 -18.71 13.72 11.47
C ASN A 100 -19.45 15.02 11.78
N ARG A 101 -19.18 16.11 11.06
CA ARG A 101 -19.80 17.41 11.35
C ARG A 101 -21.31 17.44 11.04
N MET A 102 -21.81 16.50 10.26
CA MET A 102 -23.25 16.39 9.94
C MET A 102 -23.99 15.48 10.92
N THR A 103 -23.38 14.37 11.37
CA THR A 103 -24.04 13.38 12.25
C THR A 103 -23.61 13.48 13.72
N GLY A 104 -22.53 14.19 14.03
CA GLY A 104 -21.95 14.31 15.37
C GLY A 104 -21.16 13.09 15.84
N GLU A 105 -21.12 12.02 15.05
CA GLU A 105 -20.48 10.75 15.43
C GLU A 105 -18.96 10.85 15.45
N ARG A 106 -18.35 10.26 16.49
CA ARG A 106 -16.90 10.17 16.66
C ARG A 106 -16.40 8.85 16.08
N PHE A 107 -15.52 8.90 15.10
CA PHE A 107 -14.90 7.72 14.49
C PHE A 107 -13.38 7.78 14.57
N GLU A 108 -12.72 6.65 14.82
CA GLU A 108 -11.27 6.57 14.85
C GLU A 108 -10.69 6.98 13.49
N VAL A 109 -9.74 7.92 13.50
CA VAL A 109 -9.09 8.40 12.27
C VAL A 109 -8.17 7.33 11.70
N LEU A 110 -8.16 7.22 10.38
CA LEU A 110 -7.20 6.42 9.64
C LEU A 110 -5.75 6.79 10.01
N GLU A 111 -5.05 5.92 10.74
CA GLU A 111 -3.68 6.20 11.19
C GLU A 111 -2.65 5.98 10.09
N LYS A 112 -2.88 4.95 9.27
CA LYS A 112 -1.93 4.50 8.26
C LYS A 112 -2.63 3.80 7.10
N LEU A 113 -2.25 4.17 5.89
CA LEU A 113 -2.58 3.51 4.64
C LEU A 113 -1.30 3.35 3.82
N VAL A 114 -0.86 2.11 3.65
CA VAL A 114 0.31 1.76 2.85
C VAL A 114 -0.06 0.76 1.77
N LEU A 115 0.40 1.01 0.54
CA LEU A 115 0.36 0.03 -0.54
C LEU A 115 1.73 -0.64 -0.68
N ARG A 116 1.73 -1.97 -0.72
CA ARG A 116 2.90 -2.77 -1.06
C ARG A 116 2.69 -3.35 -2.44
N MET A 117 3.58 -2.98 -3.36
CA MET A 117 3.49 -3.31 -4.78
C MET A 117 4.22 -4.62 -5.06
N GLY A 118 3.45 -5.70 -5.16
CA GLY A 118 3.97 -6.99 -5.62
C GLY A 118 4.14 -7.04 -7.14
N SER A 119 4.52 -8.22 -7.64
CA SER A 119 4.73 -8.45 -9.07
C SER A 119 3.46 -8.29 -9.91
N ASN A 120 2.30 -8.66 -9.37
CA ASN A 120 1.03 -8.65 -10.13
C ASN A 120 -0.12 -7.94 -9.39
N THR A 121 0.08 -7.57 -8.12
CA THR A 121 -1.00 -7.09 -7.25
C THR A 121 -0.48 -6.09 -6.22
N ALA A 122 -1.28 -5.08 -5.91
CA ALA A 122 -1.04 -4.20 -4.75
C ALA A 122 -1.68 -4.81 -3.49
N HIS A 123 -0.92 -4.90 -2.40
CA HIS A 123 -1.45 -5.23 -1.09
C HIS A 123 -1.65 -3.93 -0.31
N MET A 124 -2.83 -3.74 0.26
CA MET A 124 -3.10 -2.60 1.12
C MET A 124 -2.93 -3.00 2.58
N ILE A 125 -2.25 -2.15 3.34
CA ILE A 125 -2.14 -2.25 4.80
C ILE A 125 -2.79 -0.99 5.37
N LEU A 126 -3.91 -1.19 6.05
CA LEU A 126 -4.70 -0.16 6.70
C LEU A 126 -4.59 -0.33 8.22
N SER A 127 -4.44 0.76 8.95
CA SER A 127 -4.49 0.77 10.42
C SER A 127 -5.40 1.88 10.90
N VAL A 128 -6.32 1.52 11.80
CA VAL A 128 -7.28 2.42 12.43
C VAL A 128 -7.37 2.04 13.90
N GLY A 129 -6.82 2.88 14.78
CA GLY A 129 -6.68 2.57 16.20
C GLY A 129 -5.98 1.23 16.42
N SER A 130 -6.72 0.28 17.00
CA SER A 130 -6.24 -1.07 17.30
C SER A 130 -6.56 -2.12 16.21
N LEU A 131 -7.27 -1.71 15.16
CA LEU A 131 -7.61 -2.54 14.02
C LEU A 131 -6.54 -2.43 12.93
N SER A 132 -6.23 -3.56 12.31
CA SER A 132 -5.36 -3.61 11.15
C SER A 132 -6.00 -4.47 10.06
N ILE A 133 -6.16 -3.91 8.87
CA ILE A 133 -6.71 -4.62 7.71
C ILE A 133 -5.62 -4.74 6.66
N VAL A 134 -5.27 -5.97 6.31
CA VAL A 134 -4.35 -6.28 5.24
C VAL A 134 -5.14 -6.90 4.10
N THR A 135 -5.27 -6.21 2.98
CA THR A 135 -5.94 -6.77 1.81
C THR A 135 -4.96 -7.21 0.74
N ARG A 136 -5.35 -8.25 0.02
CA ARG A 136 -4.61 -8.92 -1.04
C ARG A 136 -5.59 -9.21 -2.18
N LEU A 137 -5.09 -9.85 -3.24
CA LEU A 137 -5.94 -10.34 -4.32
C LEU A 137 -7.07 -11.22 -3.76
N ARG A 138 -8.31 -10.89 -4.11
CA ARG A 138 -9.55 -11.62 -3.75
C ARG A 138 -9.94 -11.58 -2.26
N GLY A 139 -9.36 -10.71 -1.43
CA GLY A 139 -9.77 -10.63 -0.02
C GLY A 139 -8.79 -9.96 0.91
N GLY A 140 -8.84 -10.34 2.18
CA GLY A 140 -7.95 -9.78 3.18
C GLY A 140 -7.97 -10.50 4.52
N ILE A 141 -7.22 -9.91 5.44
CA ILE A 141 -7.10 -10.31 6.83
C ILE A 141 -7.39 -9.08 7.67
N LEU A 142 -8.39 -9.17 8.53
CA LEU A 142 -8.65 -8.22 9.61
C LEU A 142 -8.03 -8.77 10.90
N SER A 143 -7.24 -7.94 11.58
CA SER A 143 -6.71 -8.24 12.91
C SER A 143 -7.57 -7.54 13.96
N LEU A 144 -8.21 -8.34 14.80
CA LEU A 144 -8.97 -7.90 15.96
C LEU A 144 -8.09 -7.86 17.20
N PRO A 145 -8.16 -6.79 18.02
CA PRO A 145 -7.40 -6.64 19.27
C PRO A 145 -8.04 -7.40 20.45
N ARG A 146 -8.78 -8.48 20.17
CA ARG A 146 -9.37 -9.37 21.17
C ARG A 146 -9.37 -10.80 20.67
N VAL A 147 -9.43 -11.75 21.60
CA VAL A 147 -9.60 -13.17 21.30
C VAL A 147 -11.09 -13.49 21.25
N LEU A 148 -11.52 -14.12 20.17
CA LEU A 148 -12.87 -14.65 20.03
C LEU A 148 -12.96 -16.09 20.55
N ALA A 149 -14.02 -16.38 21.30
CA ALA A 149 -14.35 -17.72 21.75
C ALA A 149 -14.67 -18.65 20.57
N ASP A 150 -14.52 -19.97 20.76
CA ASP A 150 -14.73 -20.96 19.70
C ASP A 150 -16.13 -20.87 19.06
N ALA A 151 -17.17 -20.62 19.88
CA ALA A 151 -18.54 -20.43 19.41
C ALA A 151 -18.70 -19.15 18.56
N GLU A 152 -18.15 -18.01 19.00
CA GLU A 152 -18.16 -16.75 18.24
C GLU A 152 -17.45 -16.92 16.89
N ARG A 153 -16.30 -17.62 16.87
CA ARG A 153 -15.56 -17.85 15.62
C ARG A 153 -16.36 -18.69 14.63
N ALA A 154 -17.06 -19.71 15.11
CA ALA A 154 -17.91 -20.56 14.26
C ALA A 154 -19.10 -19.78 13.68
N ASP A 155 -19.75 -18.94 14.49
CA ASP A 155 -20.89 -18.09 14.06
C ASP A 155 -20.49 -17.00 13.05
N LEU A 156 -19.22 -16.57 13.05
CA LEU A 156 -18.72 -15.58 12.10
C LEU A 156 -18.41 -16.14 10.72
N VAL A 157 -18.15 -17.44 10.56
CA VAL A 157 -17.85 -18.01 9.23
C VAL A 157 -19.10 -17.98 8.36
N GLY A 158 -18.99 -17.39 7.16
CA GLY A 158 -20.12 -17.17 6.25
C GLY A 158 -20.88 -15.86 6.50
N ALA A 159 -20.66 -15.20 7.64
CA ALA A 159 -21.22 -13.87 7.90
C ALA A 159 -20.45 -12.76 7.16
N THR A 160 -21.00 -11.56 7.14
CA THR A 160 -20.32 -10.36 6.62
C THR A 160 -19.37 -9.75 7.64
N LEU A 161 -18.31 -9.10 7.16
CA LEU A 161 -17.23 -8.57 8.01
C LEU A 161 -17.70 -7.49 9.00
N ASP A 162 -18.74 -6.74 8.67
CA ASP A 162 -19.36 -5.74 9.55
C ASP A 162 -20.04 -6.36 10.79
N ARG A 163 -20.41 -7.65 10.74
CA ARG A 163 -20.87 -8.41 11.91
C ARG A 163 -19.76 -8.62 12.95
N ALA A 164 -18.50 -8.63 12.51
CA ALA A 164 -17.35 -8.79 13.40
C ALA A 164 -16.85 -7.45 13.97
N VAL A 165 -16.95 -6.37 13.18
CA VAL A 165 -16.56 -5.01 13.57
C VAL A 165 -17.49 -3.99 12.94
N GLU A 166 -18.16 -3.23 13.79
CA GLU A 166 -18.89 -2.05 13.38
C GLU A 166 -17.89 -0.90 13.13
N HIS A 167 -17.51 -0.70 11.87
CA HIS A 167 -16.66 0.40 11.45
C HIS A 167 -17.17 1.00 10.13
N PRO A 168 -17.18 2.34 9.95
CA PRO A 168 -17.76 2.99 8.77
C PRO A 168 -17.22 2.48 7.41
N ILE A 169 -15.95 2.08 7.34
CA ILE A 169 -15.34 1.51 6.12
C ILE A 169 -15.80 0.08 5.79
N LEU A 170 -16.44 -0.61 6.74
CA LEU A 170 -16.87 -2.01 6.63
C LEU A 170 -18.39 -2.15 6.58
N VAL A 171 -19.13 -1.29 7.28
CA VAL A 171 -20.60 -1.35 7.42
C VAL A 171 -21.28 -1.28 6.04
N GLY A 172 -22.23 -2.21 5.81
CA GLY A 172 -23.00 -2.25 4.58
C GLY A 172 -22.24 -2.81 3.38
N ARG A 173 -21.07 -3.44 3.60
CA ARG A 173 -20.26 -4.05 2.54
C ARG A 173 -20.35 -5.59 2.60
N PRO A 174 -20.56 -6.26 1.45
CA PRO A 174 -20.65 -7.71 1.40
C PRO A 174 -19.25 -8.34 1.37
N TYR A 175 -18.51 -8.25 2.48
CA TYR A 175 -17.23 -8.93 2.65
C TYR A 175 -17.44 -10.22 3.45
N PRO A 176 -17.70 -11.37 2.80
CA PRO A 176 -17.98 -12.60 3.51
C PRO A 176 -16.71 -13.10 4.22
N ILE A 177 -16.86 -13.48 5.48
CA ILE A 177 -15.83 -14.10 6.29
C ILE A 177 -15.70 -15.55 5.86
N VAL A 178 -14.51 -15.93 5.39
CA VAL A 178 -14.23 -17.29 4.93
C VAL A 178 -13.55 -18.15 5.99
N GLU A 179 -12.80 -17.53 6.90
CA GLU A 179 -12.05 -18.27 7.90
C GLU A 179 -11.74 -17.38 9.11
N VAL A 180 -11.95 -17.91 10.31
CA VAL A 180 -11.48 -17.29 11.56
C VAL A 180 -10.55 -18.27 12.26
N PRO A 181 -9.25 -18.31 11.90
CA PRO A 181 -8.32 -19.27 12.45
C PRO A 181 -8.20 -19.17 13.97
N ARG A 182 -7.84 -20.29 14.60
CA ARG A 182 -7.52 -20.29 16.03
C ARG A 182 -6.39 -19.29 16.29
N PRO A 183 -6.54 -18.42 17.30
CA PRO A 183 -5.58 -17.37 17.57
C PRO A 183 -4.23 -17.99 17.94
N ARG A 184 -3.16 -17.56 17.25
CA ARG A 184 -1.78 -17.98 17.58
C ARG A 184 -1.21 -17.22 18.79
N SER A 185 -1.89 -16.17 19.24
CA SER A 185 -1.50 -15.40 20.42
C SER A 185 -2.73 -15.06 21.26
N ALA A 186 -2.54 -14.92 22.57
CA ALA A 186 -3.61 -14.60 23.50
C ALA A 186 -4.18 -13.17 23.39
N ARG A 187 -3.76 -12.38 22.39
CA ARG A 187 -4.05 -10.94 22.29
C ARG A 187 -4.83 -10.54 21.04
N MET A 188 -4.95 -11.41 20.05
CA MET A 188 -5.59 -11.05 18.79
C MET A 188 -6.24 -12.24 18.08
N THR A 189 -7.29 -11.95 17.34
CA THR A 189 -7.90 -12.88 16.38
C THR A 189 -7.74 -12.34 14.97
N LEU A 190 -7.40 -13.23 14.04
CA LEU A 190 -7.35 -12.90 12.62
C LEU A 190 -8.65 -13.38 11.97
N ILE A 191 -9.25 -12.53 11.15
CA ILE A 191 -10.45 -12.84 10.37
C ILE A 191 -10.08 -12.72 8.90
N ARG A 192 -10.24 -13.80 8.14
CA ARG A 192 -10.05 -13.81 6.69
C ARG A 192 -11.39 -13.60 6.01
N PHE A 193 -11.41 -12.72 5.03
CA PHE A 193 -12.59 -12.38 4.27
C PHE A 193 -12.29 -12.34 2.78
N GLU A 194 -13.32 -12.53 1.97
CA GLU A 194 -13.25 -12.33 0.53
C GLU A 194 -13.72 -10.92 0.15
N ALA A 195 -13.12 -10.42 -0.92
CA ALA A 195 -13.47 -9.16 -1.52
C ALA A 195 -13.18 -9.24 -3.02
N ALA A 196 -14.18 -8.94 -3.84
CA ALA A 196 -13.99 -8.83 -5.28
C ALA A 196 -12.98 -7.71 -5.57
N PRO A 197 -12.01 -7.91 -6.48
CA PRO A 197 -11.11 -6.83 -6.87
C PRO A 197 -11.92 -5.70 -7.50
N VAL A 198 -11.51 -4.45 -7.29
CA VAL A 198 -12.13 -3.33 -7.99
C VAL A 198 -11.16 -2.73 -8.98
N GLU A 199 -11.65 -2.52 -10.19
CA GLU A 199 -10.91 -1.88 -11.26
C GLU A 199 -10.73 -0.39 -10.98
N TRP A 200 -9.60 -0.05 -10.38
CA TRP A 200 -9.23 1.34 -10.17
C TRP A 200 -8.61 1.94 -11.43
N ARG A 201 -9.23 2.97 -12.01
CA ARG A 201 -8.63 3.75 -13.10
C ARG A 201 -7.76 4.87 -12.53
N VAL A 202 -6.45 4.65 -12.46
CA VAL A 202 -5.52 5.70 -12.02
C VAL A 202 -5.49 6.83 -13.08
N PRO A 203 -5.78 8.09 -12.70
CA PRO A 203 -5.87 9.20 -13.63
C PRO A 203 -4.48 9.77 -13.97
N TRP A 204 -3.69 9.06 -14.78
CA TRP A 204 -2.34 9.48 -15.17
C TRP A 204 -2.30 10.63 -16.20
N ALA A 205 -3.15 11.65 -16.05
CA ALA A 205 -3.25 12.78 -16.98
C ALA A 205 -2.17 13.87 -16.75
N ARG A 206 -1.28 13.70 -15.77
CA ARG A 206 -0.28 14.72 -15.40
C ARG A 206 1.04 14.52 -16.18
N PRO A 207 1.62 15.56 -16.80
CA PRO A 207 2.98 15.53 -17.32
C PRO A 207 3.97 15.32 -16.18
N TRP A 208 4.88 14.35 -16.31
CA TRP A 208 5.81 14.03 -15.24
C TRP A 208 6.87 15.10 -15.11
N GLU A 209 6.91 15.77 -13.96
CA GLU A 209 8.11 16.48 -13.55
C GLU A 209 9.24 15.45 -13.56
N VAL A 210 10.24 15.72 -14.39
CA VAL A 210 11.56 15.14 -14.25
C VAL A 210 12.39 16.19 -13.53
N PRO A 211 12.54 16.14 -12.18
CA PRO A 211 13.65 16.84 -11.56
C PRO A 211 14.61 15.85 -10.89
N TYR A 212 15.87 16.02 -11.34
CA TYR A 212 17.18 15.59 -10.82
C TYR A 212 17.48 14.08 -10.72
#